data_AF-A0A969I3R4-F1
#
_entry.id   AF-A0A969I3R4-F1
#
_cell.length_a   1.000
_cell.length_b   1.000
_cell.length_c   1.000
_cell.angle_alpha   90.00
_cell.angle_beta   90.00
_cell.angle_gamma   90.00
#
_symmetry.space_group_name_H-M   'P 1'
#
loop_
_entity.id
_entity.type
_entity.pdbx_description
1 polymer ?
#
loop_
_entity_poly.entity_id
_entity_poly.type
_entity_poly.pdbx_seq_one_letter_code
_entity_poly.pdbx_strand_id
1 'polypeptide(L)' 'MDSAKERKLKYYLKEAAKLLKADTPESELQDFESIELAARKHIVETVGPEIGAVFFQPEQKKARRGNGDR' A
#
# COMPACT_ATOMS: atom_id res chain seq x y z
N MET A 1 -16.60 2.24 9.64
CA MET A 1 -16.39 0.80 9.37
C MET A 1 -17.01 0.00 10.49
N ASP A 2 -17.49 -1.22 10.23
CA ASP A 2 -17.86 -2.12 11.34
C ASP A 2 -16.59 -2.51 12.14
N SER A 3 -16.76 -2.77 13.44
CA SER A 3 -15.69 -3.04 14.41
C SER A 3 -14.80 -4.22 13.99
N ALA A 4 -15.34 -5.24 13.32
CA ALA A 4 -14.57 -6.37 12.81
C ALA A 4 -13.64 -5.95 11.65
N LYS A 5 -14.12 -5.08 10.75
CA LYS A 5 -13.32 -4.55 9.64
C LYS A 5 -12.20 -3.64 10.15
N GLU A 6 -12.48 -2.82 11.17
CA GLU A 6 -11.46 -1.97 11.79
C GLU A 6 -10.35 -2.78 12.46
N ARG A 7 -10.70 -3.83 13.23
CA ARG A 7 -9.70 -4.72 13.85
C ARG A 7 -8.83 -5.41 12.80
N LYS A 8 -9.45 -5.92 11.74
CA LYS A 8 -8.75 -6.57 10.63
C LYS A 8 -7.80 -5.61 9.92
N LEU A 9 -8.24 -4.37 9.67
CA LEU A 9 -7.40 -3.33 9.08
C LEU A 9 -6.20 -3.00 9.98
N LYS A 10 -6.43 -2.77 11.29
CA LYS A 10 -5.36 -2.50 12.26
C LYS A 10 -4.32 -3.62 12.31
N TYR A 11 -4.77 -4.88 12.25
CA TYR A 11 -3.87 -6.02 12.19
C TYR A 11 -2.93 -5.95 10.98
N TYR A 12 -3.48 -5.78 9.78
CA TYR A 12 -2.65 -5.73 8.57
C TYR A 12 -1.72 -4.52 8.53
N LEU A 13 -2.17 -3.35 8.99
CA LEU A 13 -1.32 -2.16 9.08
C LEU A 13 -0.13 -2.39 10.04
N LYS A 14 -0.35 -3.09 11.15
CA LYS A 14 0.71 -3.43 12.09
C LYS A 14 1.71 -4.42 11.49
N GLU A 15 1.23 -5.43 10.79
CA GLU A 15 2.11 -6.40 10.13
C GLU A 15 2.92 -5.75 8.98
N ALA A 16 2.28 -4.87 8.19
CA ALA A 16 2.98 -4.09 7.17
C ALA A 16 4.06 -3.19 7.79
N ALA A 17 3.74 -2.46 8.88
CA ALA A 17 4.71 -1.60 9.55
C ALA A 17 5.93 -2.36 10.09
N LYS A 18 5.75 -3.60 10.58
CA LYS A 18 6.87 -4.44 11.02
C LYS A 18 7.80 -4.80 9.87
N LEU A 19 7.24 -5.17 8.71
CA LEU A 19 8.02 -5.51 7.52
C LEU A 19 8.82 -4.29 7.03
N LEU A 20 8.15 -3.14 6.92
CA LEU A 20 8.78 -1.90 6.45
C LEU A 20 9.91 -1.46 7.40
N LYS A 21 9.68 -1.52 8.72
CA LYS A 21 10.73 -1.21 9.70
C LYS A 21 11.90 -2.20 9.66
N ALA A 22 11.65 -3.47 9.37
CA ALA A 22 12.71 -4.48 9.26
C ALA A 22 13.57 -4.29 7.99
N ASP A 23 13.01 -3.68 6.94
CA ASP A 23 13.72 -3.33 5.71
C ASP A 23 14.42 -1.96 5.78
N THR A 24 14.11 -1.15 6.81
CA THR A 24 14.79 0.13 7.04
C THR A 24 16.17 -0.08 7.66
N PRO A 25 17.25 0.50 7.09
CA PRO A 25 18.58 0.44 7.69
C PRO A 25 18.61 1.06 9.09
N GLU A 26 19.40 0.47 10.00
CA GLU A 26 19.53 0.99 11.38
C GLU A 26 20.00 2.46 11.39
N SER A 27 20.83 2.86 10.43
CA SER A 27 21.29 4.25 10.27
C SER A 27 20.16 5.25 9.99
N GLU A 28 18.99 4.79 9.55
CA GLU A 28 17.79 5.60 9.30
C GLU A 28 16.80 5.53 10.49
N LEU A 29 17.16 4.88 11.60
CA LEU A 29 16.31 4.70 12.79
C LEU A 29 16.91 5.33 14.06
N GLN A 30 17.74 6.36 13.92
CA GLN A 30 18.57 6.87 15.02
C GLN A 30 17.81 7.81 15.97
N ASP A 31 16.87 8.58 15.43
CA ASP A 31 16.10 9.59 16.15
C ASP A 31 14.71 9.75 15.52
N PHE A 32 13.89 10.59 16.15
CA PHE A 32 12.53 10.80 15.68
C PHE A 32 12.45 11.31 14.23
N GLU A 33 13.37 12.20 13.83
CA GLU A 33 13.37 12.82 12.50
C GLU A 33 13.74 11.81 11.41
N SER A 34 14.78 11.01 11.64
CA SER A 34 15.18 9.93 10.73
C SER A 34 14.11 8.83 10.64
N ILE A 35 13.48 8.46 11.76
CA ILE A 35 12.37 7.50 11.77
C ILE A 35 11.16 8.03 10.99
N GLU A 36 10.78 9.30 11.18
CA GLU A 36 9.68 9.93 10.42
C GLU A 36 9.99 9.90 8.93
N LEU A 37 11.20 10.28 8.56
CA LEU A 37 11.64 10.33 7.17
C LEU A 37 11.56 8.95 6.52
N ALA A 38 12.06 7.91 7.18
CA ALA A 38 12.01 6.53 6.71
C ALA A 38 10.56 6.03 6.60
N ALA A 39 9.72 6.29 7.60
CA ALA A 39 8.31 5.90 7.57
C ALA A 39 7.55 6.59 6.42
N ARG A 40 7.77 7.89 6.22
CA ARG A 40 7.17 8.66 5.12
C ARG A 40 7.60 8.13 3.76
N LYS A 41 8.88 7.82 3.59
CA LYS A 41 9.41 7.21 2.36
C LYS A 41 8.69 5.91 2.04
N HIS A 42 8.55 5.00 3.02
CA HIS A 42 7.81 3.75 2.85
C HIS A 42 6.33 3.96 2.51
N ILE A 43 5.67 4.94 3.13
CA ILE A 43 4.27 5.28 2.81
C ILE A 43 4.13 5.70 1.34
N VAL A 44 5.03 6.56 0.86
CA VAL A 44 4.96 7.12 -0.50
C VAL A 44 5.39 6.10 -1.56
N GLU A 45 6.51 5.41 -1.33
CA GLU A 45 7.15 4.58 -2.36
C GLU A 45 6.66 3.14 -2.38
N THR A 46 6.23 2.60 -1.24
CA THR A 46 5.79 1.19 -1.14
C THR A 46 4.29 1.07 -0.93
N VAL A 47 3.73 1.74 0.08
CA VAL A 47 2.30 1.57 0.41
C VAL A 47 1.39 2.28 -0.60
N GLY A 48 1.75 3.49 -1.00
CA GLY A 48 0.97 4.32 -1.92
C GLY A 48 0.65 3.62 -3.25
N PRO A 49 1.63 3.06 -3.97
CA PRO A 49 1.40 2.34 -5.21
C PRO A 49 0.48 1.13 -5.05
N GLU A 50 0.63 0.32 -4.00
CA GLU A 50 -0.20 -0.86 -3.77
C GLU A 50 -1.67 -0.49 -3.49
N ILE A 51 -1.90 0.55 -2.69
CA ILE A 51 -3.26 1.10 -2.50
C ILE A 51 -3.79 1.66 -3.82
N GLY A 52 -2.98 2.45 -4.52
CA GLY A 52 -3.34 3.04 -5.81
C GLY A 52 -3.73 1.99 -6.84
N ALA A 53 -3.03 0.86 -6.89
CA ALA A 53 -3.33 -0.26 -7.77
C ALA A 53 -4.68 -0.95 -7.47
N VAL A 54 -5.26 -0.75 -6.28
CA VAL A 54 -6.62 -1.24 -5.96
C VAL A 54 -7.68 -0.22 -6.37
N PHE A 55 -7.43 1.07 -6.14
CA PHE A 55 -8.43 2.13 -6.37
C PHE A 55 -8.44 2.68 -7.80
N PHE A 56 -7.30 2.65 -8.50
CA PHE A 56 -7.10 3.26 -9.81
C PHE A 56 -6.83 2.23 -10.90
N GLN A 57 -7.31 0.99 -10.74
CA GLN A 57 -7.25 0.01 -11.84
C GLN A 57 -7.91 0.64 -13.06
N PRO A 58 -7.21 0.81 -14.20
CA PRO A 58 -7.87 1.20 -15.43
C PRO A 58 -8.89 0.10 -15.69
N GLU A 59 -10.17 0.47 -15.76
CA GLU A 59 -11.24 -0.46 -16.11
C GLU A 59 -10.74 -1.32 -17.26
N GLN A 60 -10.54 -2.62 -17.00
CA GLN A 60 -10.18 -3.53 -18.06
C GLN A 60 -11.22 -3.34 -19.14
N LYS A 61 -10.79 -2.85 -20.31
CA LYS A 61 -11.61 -2.60 -21.49
C LYS A 61 -12.57 -3.77 -21.70
N LYS A 62 -13.79 -3.67 -21.16
CA LYS A 62 -14.96 -4.46 -21.59
C LYS A 62 -15.43 -3.90 -22.93
N ALA A 63 -14.54 -3.93 -23.92
CA ALA A 63 -14.82 -3.53 -25.29
C ALA A 63 -13.74 -4.13 -26.20
N ARG A 64 -13.83 -5.44 -26.43
CA ARG A 64 -13.31 -6.14 -27.63
C ARG A 64 -13.60 -7.64 -27.51
N ARG A 65 -14.85 -8.02 -27.75
CA ARG A 65 -15.30 -9.30 -28.33
C ARG A 65 -16.83 -9.27 -28.45
N GLY A 66 -17.30 -8.61 -29.50
CA GLY A 66 -18.69 -8.60 -29.91
C GLY A 66 -18.80 -7.82 -31.22
N ASN A 67 -19.10 -8.53 -32.30
CA ASN A 67 -19.25 -8.05 -33.68
C ASN A 67 -17.99 -7.58 -34.42
N GLY A 68 -17.25 -8.57 -34.92
CA GLY A 68 -16.65 -8.49 -36.25
C GLY A 68 -17.52 -9.32 -37.20
N ASP A 69 -18.22 -8.61 -38.07
CA ASP A 69 -18.74 -8.97 -39.40
C ASP A 69 -18.67 -10.45 -39.85
N ARG A 70 -19.85 -11.02 -40.09
CA ARG A 70 -20.14 -11.89 -41.24
C ARG A 70 -21.54 -11.60 -41.77
#